data_AF-Q4TFW8-F1
#
_entry.id   AF-Q4TFW8-F1
#
_cell.length_a   1.000
_cell.length_b   1.000
_cell.length_c   1.000
_cell.angle_alpha   90.00
_cell.angle_beta   90.00
_cell.angle_gamma   90.00
#
_symmetry.space_group_name_H-M   'P 1'
#
loop_
_entity.id
_entity.type
_entity.pdbx_description
1 polymer ?
#
loop_
_entity_poly.entity_id
_entity_poly.type
_entity_poly.pdbx_seq_one_letter_code
_entity_poly.pdbx_strand_id
1 'polypeptide(L)'
;FRPIVVPAGVELKIMLSCDARNTAWVSFDGRKRQEICHGDSITITTSCFPVPSICFRDPVNDWFESLAQCLHWNVRKKQNYLSSEDE
;
A
#
# COMPACT_ATOMS: atom_id res chain seq x y z
N PHE A 1 -3.23 5.12 16.02
CA PHE A 1 -3.43 3.78 15.43
C PHE A 1 -2.12 3.34 14.79
N ARG A 2 -1.72 2.06 14.89
CA ARG A 2 -0.50 1.52 14.27
C ARG A 2 -0.90 0.56 13.13
N PRO A 3 -0.13 0.45 12.03
CA PRO A 3 -0.39 -0.56 11.01
C PRO A 3 -0.39 -1.98 11.61
N ILE A 4 -1.28 -2.84 11.13
CA ILE A 4 -1.44 -4.23 11.59
C ILE A 4 -1.09 -5.16 10.43
N VAL A 5 -0.28 -6.19 10.69
CA VAL A 5 0.04 -7.27 9.74
C VAL A 5 -0.60 -8.55 10.26
N VAL A 6 -1.41 -9.21 9.42
CA VAL A 6 -2.12 -10.45 9.75
C VAL A 6 -1.70 -11.59 8.82
N PRO A 7 -1.82 -12.87 9.23
CA PRO A 7 -1.51 -14.01 8.37
C PRO A 7 -2.40 -14.07 7.12
N ALA A 8 -1.90 -14.63 6.02
CA ALA A 8 -2.63 -14.70 4.74
C ALA A 8 -3.93 -15.54 4.78
N GLY A 9 -4.03 -16.49 5.72
CA GLY A 9 -5.20 -17.38 5.84
C GLY A 9 -6.39 -16.79 6.59
N VAL A 10 -6.32 -15.55 7.07
CA VAL A 10 -7.43 -14.92 7.80
C VAL A 10 -8.45 -14.32 6.85
N GLU A 11 -9.69 -14.22 7.32
CA GLU A 11 -10.74 -13.45 6.69
C GLU A 11 -10.91 -12.11 7.42
N LEU A 12 -10.87 -11.00 6.69
CA LEU A 12 -11.18 -9.67 7.23
C LEU A 12 -12.60 -9.28 6.83
N LYS A 13 -13.43 -8.91 7.80
CA LYS A 13 -14.76 -8.36 7.56
C LYS A 13 -14.82 -6.89 7.98
N ILE A 14 -15.12 -6.00 7.04
CA ILE A 14 -15.27 -4.56 7.26
C ILE A 14 -16.74 -4.19 7.05
N MET A 15 -17.31 -3.45 7.99
CA MET A 15 -18.69 -3.01 7.97
C MET A 15 -18.78 -1.60 8.55
N LEU A 16 -19.85 -0.88 8.19
CA LEU A 16 -20.20 0.32 8.92
C LEU A 16 -20.61 -0.04 10.36
N SER A 17 -20.25 0.82 11.30
CA SER A 17 -20.84 0.78 12.64
C SER A 17 -22.36 0.99 12.53
N CYS A 18 -23.13 0.33 13.38
CA CYS A 18 -24.59 0.54 13.46
C CYS A 18 -24.94 2.01 13.72
N ASP A 19 -24.08 2.72 14.48
CA ASP A 19 -24.26 4.14 14.83
C ASP A 19 -23.55 5.10 13.85
N ALA A 20 -23.05 4.60 12.72
CA ALA A 20 -22.42 5.46 11.72
C ALA A 20 -23.43 6.48 11.20
N ARG A 21 -23.04 7.75 11.14
CA ARG A 21 -23.90 8.83 10.62
C ARG A 21 -23.87 8.97 9.11
N ASN A 22 -22.87 8.37 8.46
CA ASN A 22 -22.61 8.49 7.03
C ASN A 22 -22.25 7.12 6.46
N THR A 23 -22.46 6.97 5.16
CA THR A 23 -21.97 5.86 4.34
C THR A 23 -20.45 5.90 4.19
N ALA A 24 -19.87 4.81 3.71
CA ALA A 24 -18.44 4.73 3.36
C ALA A 24 -18.26 4.43 1.87
N TRP A 25 -17.02 4.47 1.41
CA TRP A 25 -16.67 4.14 0.03
C TRP A 25 -15.56 3.11 -0.01
N VAL A 26 -15.69 2.14 -0.90
CA VAL A 26 -14.65 1.15 -1.20
C VAL A 26 -14.16 1.35 -2.64
N SER A 27 -12.87 1.12 -2.86
CA SER A 27 -12.27 1.03 -4.19
C SER A 27 -11.32 -0.16 -4.24
N PHE A 28 -11.15 -0.72 -5.43
CA PHE A 28 -10.31 -1.89 -5.69
C PHE A 28 -9.18 -1.45 -6.62
N ASP A 29 -7.93 -1.49 -6.14
CA ASP A 29 -6.74 -0.97 -6.84
C ASP A 29 -6.92 0.47 -7.38
N GLY A 30 -7.61 1.32 -6.61
CA GLY A 30 -7.91 2.71 -6.98
C GLY A 30 -9.02 2.87 -8.03
N ARG A 31 -9.71 1.79 -8.42
CA ARG A 31 -10.79 1.78 -9.42
C ARG A 31 -12.10 1.24 -8.84
N LYS A 32 -13.16 1.24 -9.66
CA LYS A 32 -14.50 0.66 -9.35
C LYS A 32 -15.05 1.09 -7.99
N ARG A 33 -15.04 2.40 -7.76
CA ARG A 33 -15.48 2.99 -6.51
C ARG A 33 -16.97 2.72 -6.29
N GLN A 34 -17.32 2.18 -5.12
CA GLN A 34 -18.68 1.79 -4.75
C GLN A 34 -19.00 2.34 -3.35
N GLU A 35 -20.22 2.81 -3.17
CA GLU A 35 -20.72 3.23 -1.86
C GLU A 35 -21.09 2.00 -1.02
N ILE A 36 -20.79 2.07 0.27
CA ILE A 36 -21.11 1.06 1.27
C ILE A 36 -22.15 1.66 2.20
N CYS A 37 -23.31 1.02 2.28
CA CYS A 37 -24.45 1.43 3.08
C CYS A 37 -24.54 0.61 4.38
N HIS A 38 -25.46 0.99 5.27
CA HIS A 38 -25.73 0.22 6.47
C HIS A 38 -26.27 -1.17 6.12
N GLY A 39 -25.73 -2.20 6.76
CA GLY A 39 -26.06 -3.60 6.49
C GLY A 39 -25.13 -4.26 5.47
N ASP A 40 -24.38 -3.49 4.68
CA ASP A 40 -23.38 -4.02 3.78
C ASP A 40 -22.14 -4.51 4.55
N SER A 41 -21.44 -5.46 3.96
CA SER A 41 -20.14 -5.92 4.46
C SER A 41 -19.16 -6.23 3.36
N ILE A 42 -17.90 -5.91 3.60
CA ILE A 42 -16.78 -6.27 2.74
C ILE A 42 -16.03 -7.42 3.40
N THR A 43 -15.90 -8.53 2.70
CA THR A 43 -15.09 -9.67 3.12
C THR A 43 -13.84 -9.73 2.25
N ILE A 44 -12.67 -9.77 2.88
CA ILE A 44 -11.36 -9.80 2.21
C ILE A 44 -10.62 -11.07 2.63
N THR A 45 -10.21 -11.85 1.64
CA THR A 45 -9.41 -13.06 1.79
C THR A 45 -8.27 -13.07 0.78
N THR A 46 -7.24 -13.86 1.05
CA THR A 46 -6.17 -14.09 0.06
C THR A 46 -6.72 -14.92 -1.10
N SER A 47 -6.60 -14.41 -2.33
CA SER A 47 -7.05 -15.10 -3.54
C SER A 47 -6.23 -16.36 -3.82
N CYS A 48 -6.88 -17.41 -4.36
CA CYS A 48 -6.23 -18.60 -4.89
C CYS A 48 -5.58 -18.38 -6.27
N PHE A 49 -5.76 -17.18 -6.86
CA PHE A 49 -5.27 -16.82 -8.19
C PHE A 49 -4.30 -15.63 -8.09
N PRO A 50 -3.02 -15.88 -7.73
CA PRO A 50 -2.02 -14.82 -7.67
C PRO A 50 -1.70 -14.31 -9.08
N VAL A 51 -1.32 -13.04 -9.19
CA VAL A 51 -0.79 -12.47 -10.44
C VAL A 51 0.70 -12.85 -10.53
N PRO A 52 1.11 -13.72 -11.47
CA PRO A 52 2.51 -14.11 -11.59
C PRO A 52 3.34 -12.92 -12.07
N SER A 53 4.45 -12.65 -11.38
CA SER A 53 5.39 -11.60 -11.74
C SER A 53 6.72 -12.22 -12.18
N ILE A 54 7.16 -11.89 -13.40
CA ILE A 54 8.42 -12.39 -13.97
C ILE A 54 9.56 -11.51 -13.44
N CYS A 55 10.58 -12.15 -12.86
CA CYS A 55 11.76 -11.46 -12.32
C CYS A 55 12.87 -11.42 -13.38
N PHE A 56 13.66 -10.33 -13.36
CA PHE A 56 14.89 -10.22 -14.13
C PHE A 56 16.02 -11.05 -13.51
N ARG A 57 16.21 -10.96 -12.18
CA ARG A 57 17.18 -11.80 -11.44
C ARG A 57 16.47 -12.78 -10.52
N ASP A 58 15.85 -12.28 -9.45
CA ASP A 58 15.06 -13.05 -8.50
C ASP A 58 14.15 -12.11 -7.67
N PRO A 59 13.11 -12.63 -7.00
CA PRO A 59 12.10 -11.79 -6.34
C PRO A 59 12.67 -10.87 -5.25
N VAL A 60 13.76 -11.27 -4.60
CA VAL A 60 14.33 -10.51 -3.48
C VAL A 60 15.19 -9.38 -4.03
N ASN A 61 16.11 -9.67 -4.95
CA ASN A 61 17.00 -8.66 -5.53
C ASN A 61 16.21 -7.59 -6.31
N ASP A 62 15.26 -8.00 -7.16
CA ASP A 62 14.46 -7.08 -7.98
C ASP A 62 13.62 -6.14 -7.09
N TRP A 63 13.10 -6.64 -5.96
CA TRP A 63 12.36 -5.84 -4.99
C TRP A 63 13.24 -4.81 -4.28
N PHE A 64 14.42 -5.21 -3.80
CA PHE A 64 15.34 -4.30 -3.11
C PHE A 64 15.89 -3.21 -4.04
N GLU A 65 16.23 -3.55 -5.28
CA GLU A 65 16.71 -2.59 -6.28
C GLU A 65 15.64 -1.54 -6.60
N SER A 66 14.40 -1.99 -6.84
CA SER A 66 13.26 -1.11 -7.09
C SER A 66 12.99 -0.17 -5.90
N LEU A 67 13.07 -0.68 -4.66
CA LEU A 67 12.85 0.12 -3.46
C LEU A 67 13.96 1.17 -3.26
N ALA A 68 15.21 0.81 -3.48
CA ALA A 68 16.35 1.72 -3.40
C ALA A 68 16.26 2.85 -4.44
N GLN A 69 15.86 2.52 -5.67
CA GLN A 69 15.66 3.49 -6.75
C GLN A 69 14.46 4.42 -6.48
N CYS A 70 13.37 3.90 -5.94
CA CYS A 70 12.15 4.68 -5.71
C CYS A 70 12.29 5.65 -4.54
N LEU A 71 12.87 5.22 -3.42
CA LEU A 71 12.87 6.00 -2.18
C LEU A 71 14.19 6.74 -1.92
N HIS A 72 15.30 6.32 -2.54
CA HIS A 72 16.64 6.85 -2.29
C HIS A 72 17.03 6.90 -0.80
N TRP A 73 16.42 6.04 0.02
CA TRP A 73 16.33 6.20 1.47
C TRP A 73 17.68 6.23 2.21
N ASN A 74 18.74 5.67 1.60
CA ASN A 74 20.11 5.67 2.14
C ASN A 74 21.11 6.39 1.23
N VAL A 75 20.67 7.03 0.15
CA VAL A 75 21.55 7.75 -0.76
C VAL A 75 21.84 9.13 -0.17
N ARG A 76 23.06 9.31 0.36
CA ARG A 76 23.52 10.62 0.81
C ARG A 76 24.08 11.40 -0.37
N LYS A 77 23.50 12.58 -0.64
CA LYS A 77 24.14 13.56 -1.52
C LYS A 77 25.39 14.10 -0.82
N LYS A 78 26.52 14.11 -1.52
CA LYS A 78 27.74 14.74 -1.01
C LYS A 78 27.45 16.24 -0.83
N GLN A 79 27.81 16.79 0.33
CA GLN A 79 27.69 18.22 0.56
C GLN A 79 28.64 18.96 -0.40
N ASN A 80 28.10 19.90 -1.17
CA ASN A 80 28.89 20.79 -2.01
C ASN A 80 29.54 21.88 -1.16
N TYR A 81 30.56 22.53 -1.70
CA TYR A 81 31.10 23.75 -1.11
C TYR A 81 29.97 24.79 -0.99
N LEU A 82 29.99 25.58 0.09
CA LEU A 82 29.14 26.76 0.18
C LEU A 82 29.59 27.70 -0.95
N SER A 83 28.76 27.92 -1.96
CA SER A 83 29.01 28.96 -2.96
C SER A 83 28.83 30.31 -2.28
N SER A 84 29.84 31.17 -2.34
CA SER A 84 29.81 32.54 -1.81
C SER A 84 29.01 33.51 -2.69
N GLU A 85 28.05 33.02 -3.48
CA GLU A 85 27.34 33.79 -4.50
C GLU A 85 25.97 34.34 -4.03
N ASP A 86 25.70 34.30 -2.72
CA ASP A 86 24.55 34.96 -2.09
C ASP A 86 25.01 36.14 -1.20
N GLU A 87 25.87 37.02 -1.72
CA GLU A 87 26.06 38.41 -1.26
C GLU A 87 25.68 39.41 -2.36
#